data_AF-A0A2A3GZX9-F1
#
_entry.id   AF-A0A2A3GZX9-F1
#
_cell.length_a   1.000
_cell.length_b   1.000
_cell.length_c   1.000
_cell.angle_alpha   90.00
_cell.angle_beta   90.00
_cell.angle_gamma   90.00
#
_symmetry.space_group_name_H-M   'P 1'
#
loop_
_entity.id
_entity.type
_entity.pdbx_description
1 polymer ?
#
loop_
_entity_poly.entity_id
_entity_poly.type
_entity_poly.pdbx_seq_one_letter_code
_entity_poly.pdbx_strand_id
1 'polypeptide(L)'
;MSTSASTSTTSASTSRSTSTGARTTTRGRLAVGLATVALLGGGLALAPAATAAPKAPTADSCTQNWSVSSAQGYANGKWCNRNTKVTGTVHDTKSDGRCPFVRGLLNGGGHVDSDWAGPKGDSSPVRLYAPGGKSFHKVQMMYINC
;
A
#
# COMPACT_ATOMS: atom_id res chain seq x y z
N MET A 1 -15.69 -17.33 52.26
CA MET A 1 -16.15 -15.96 51.96
C MET A 1 -15.02 -15.26 51.21
N SER A 2 -15.07 -14.82 49.96
CA SER A 2 -16.12 -14.78 48.94
C SER A 2 -15.44 -14.57 47.56
N THR A 3 -15.92 -15.36 46.59
CA THR A 3 -16.08 -15.14 45.14
C THR A 3 -15.03 -14.47 44.25
N SER A 4 -14.63 -15.24 43.22
CA SER A 4 -13.99 -14.86 41.96
C SER A 4 -14.92 -14.02 41.04
N ALA A 5 -14.32 -13.21 40.16
CA ALA A 5 -14.95 -12.77 38.91
C ALA A 5 -13.91 -12.58 37.80
N SER A 6 -14.01 -13.41 36.76
CA SER A 6 -13.27 -13.30 35.49
C SER A 6 -14.07 -12.45 34.51
N THR A 7 -13.48 -11.41 33.94
CA THR A 7 -14.11 -10.60 32.88
C THR A 7 -13.58 -11.02 31.52
N SER A 8 -14.43 -11.71 30.75
CA SER A 8 -14.23 -12.01 29.34
C SER A 8 -14.73 -10.82 28.51
N THR A 9 -13.86 -10.17 27.74
CA THR A 9 -14.27 -9.15 26.75
C THR A 9 -14.29 -9.79 25.36
N THR A 10 -15.50 -9.91 24.82
CA THR A 10 -15.85 -10.47 23.52
C THR A 10 -15.33 -9.61 22.37
N SER A 11 -14.54 -10.20 21.49
CA SER A 11 -14.14 -9.63 20.19
C SER A 11 -15.35 -9.59 19.23
N ALA A 12 -15.72 -8.40 18.76
CA ALA A 12 -16.69 -8.24 17.69
C ALA A 12 -15.98 -8.25 16.32
N SER A 13 -16.02 -9.41 15.66
CA SER A 13 -15.64 -9.59 14.26
C SER A 13 -16.71 -8.97 13.35
N THR A 14 -16.39 -7.89 12.64
CA THR A 14 -17.24 -7.40 11.55
C THR A 14 -16.71 -7.90 10.21
N SER A 15 -17.32 -8.98 9.72
CA SER A 15 -17.20 -9.49 8.36
C SER A 15 -17.80 -8.47 7.39
N ARG A 16 -17.05 -8.02 6.38
CA ARG A 16 -17.62 -7.31 5.23
C ARG A 16 -17.54 -8.20 3.99
N SER A 17 -18.70 -8.76 3.67
CA SER A 17 -18.97 -9.62 2.52
C SER A 17 -18.93 -8.86 1.19
N THR A 18 -18.29 -9.49 0.22
CA THR A 18 -18.43 -9.29 -1.23
C THR A 18 -19.87 -9.60 -1.65
N SER A 19 -20.49 -8.73 -2.45
CA SER A 19 -21.70 -9.07 -3.21
C SER A 19 -21.56 -8.66 -4.67
N THR A 20 -21.53 -9.71 -5.50
CA THR A 20 -21.68 -9.71 -6.96
C THR A 20 -23.07 -9.23 -7.32
N GLY A 21 -23.16 -8.16 -8.12
CA GLY A 21 -24.41 -7.70 -8.73
C GLY A 21 -24.46 -8.05 -10.21
N ALA A 22 -25.19 -9.12 -10.56
CA ALA A 22 -25.66 -9.38 -11.91
C ALA A 22 -27.09 -8.84 -12.06
N ARG A 23 -27.36 -8.03 -13.08
CA ARG A 23 -28.73 -7.79 -13.56
C ARG A 23 -28.75 -7.51 -15.07
N THR A 24 -29.12 -8.53 -15.81
CA THR A 24 -29.54 -8.51 -17.21
C THR A 24 -30.92 -7.86 -17.33
N THR A 25 -31.12 -6.88 -18.23
CA THR A 25 -32.44 -6.56 -18.84
C THR A 25 -32.27 -5.78 -20.15
N THR A 26 -32.35 -6.53 -21.26
CA THR A 26 -33.08 -6.31 -22.52
C THR A 26 -33.49 -4.88 -22.93
N ARG A 27 -32.82 -4.35 -23.97
CA ARG A 27 -33.34 -3.58 -25.13
C ARG A 27 -32.25 -3.74 -26.22
N GLY A 28 -32.46 -4.13 -27.47
CA GLY A 28 -33.61 -4.14 -28.34
C GLY A 28 -33.09 -3.70 -29.72
N ARG A 29 -33.38 -4.52 -30.74
CA ARG A 29 -33.44 -4.18 -32.19
C ARG A 29 -32.16 -4.29 -33.07
N LEU A 30 -32.35 -5.10 -34.13
CA LEU A 30 -31.87 -4.99 -35.52
C LEU A 30 -30.41 -5.45 -35.76
N ALA A 31 -30.15 -6.61 -36.38
CA ALA A 31 -30.40 -7.05 -37.76
C ALA A 31 -29.31 -6.62 -38.76
N VAL A 32 -28.94 -7.58 -39.62
CA VAL A 32 -28.18 -7.44 -40.90
C VAL A 32 -26.67 -7.17 -40.71
N GLY A 33 -25.74 -7.88 -41.34
CA GLY A 33 -25.85 -8.84 -42.42
C GLY A 33 -24.49 -9.45 -42.79
N LEU A 34 -24.57 -10.39 -43.72
CA LEU A 34 -23.47 -11.04 -44.44
C LEU A 34 -22.51 -10.02 -45.07
N ALA A 35 -21.21 -10.28 -44.99
CA ALA A 35 -20.27 -10.01 -46.07
C ALA A 35 -18.96 -10.78 -45.84
N THR A 36 -18.88 -11.99 -46.40
CA THR A 36 -17.59 -12.59 -46.78
C THR A 36 -17.03 -11.78 -47.94
N VAL A 37 -15.89 -11.11 -47.74
CA VAL A 37 -15.08 -10.59 -48.84
C VAL A 37 -13.69 -11.19 -48.69
N ALA A 38 -13.44 -12.23 -49.49
CA ALA A 38 -12.12 -12.68 -49.83
C ALA A 38 -11.47 -11.63 -50.75
N LEU A 39 -10.37 -11.03 -50.30
CA LEU A 39 -9.47 -10.26 -51.15
C LEU A 39 -8.07 -10.87 -51.00
N LEU A 40 -7.73 -11.70 -51.98
CA LEU A 40 -6.34 -12.03 -52.31
C LEU A 40 -5.68 -10.72 -52.77
N GLY A 41 -4.73 -10.22 -51.98
CA GLY A 41 -3.91 -9.08 -52.33
C GLY A 41 -2.60 -9.17 -51.57
N GLY A 42 -1.50 -9.41 -52.28
CA GLY A 42 -0.16 -9.52 -51.72
C GLY A 42 0.20 -8.29 -50.90
N GLY A 43 0.60 -8.51 -49.66
CA GLY A 43 1.09 -7.50 -48.75
C GLY A 43 2.21 -8.10 -47.91
N LEU A 44 3.37 -7.45 -47.93
CA LEU A 44 4.52 -7.73 -47.07
C LEU A 44 4.04 -8.10 -45.67
N ALA A 45 4.34 -9.32 -45.24
CA ALA A 45 4.01 -9.80 -43.91
C ALA A 45 4.71 -8.91 -42.87
N LEU A 46 3.98 -7.90 -42.38
CA LEU A 46 4.30 -7.19 -41.16
C LEU A 46 4.20 -8.23 -40.04
N ALA A 47 5.33 -8.82 -39.69
CA ALA A 47 5.44 -9.71 -38.55
C ALA A 47 4.88 -8.99 -37.31
N PRO A 48 4.05 -9.66 -36.49
CA PRO A 48 3.57 -9.07 -35.25
C PRO A 48 4.78 -8.66 -34.41
N ALA A 49 4.88 -7.36 -34.12
CA ALA A 49 5.88 -6.84 -33.21
C ALA A 49 5.73 -7.60 -31.88
N ALA A 50 6.77 -8.34 -31.49
CA ALA A 50 6.82 -9.02 -30.21
C ALA A 50 6.77 -7.95 -29.11
N THR A 51 5.57 -7.73 -28.55
CA THR A 51 5.40 -6.90 -27.37
C THR A 51 6.20 -7.54 -26.25
N ALA A 52 7.30 -6.90 -25.85
CA ALA A 52 8.06 -7.32 -24.68
C ALA A 52 7.10 -7.42 -23.50
N ALA A 53 7.03 -8.61 -22.89
CA ALA A 53 6.18 -8.82 -21.73
C ALA A 53 6.57 -7.83 -20.63
N PRO A 54 5.60 -7.18 -19.94
CA PRO A 54 5.91 -6.30 -18.84
C PRO A 54 6.73 -7.08 -17.81
N LYS A 55 7.94 -6.60 -17.52
CA LYS A 55 8.81 -7.18 -16.50
C LYS A 55 8.04 -7.22 -15.19
N ALA A 56 7.82 -8.43 -14.67
CA ALA A 56 7.17 -8.59 -13.38
C ALA A 56 7.94 -7.79 -12.32
N PRO A 57 7.23 -7.02 -11.46
CA PRO A 57 7.89 -6.25 -10.41
C PRO A 57 8.69 -7.22 -9.53
N THR A 58 9.92 -6.86 -9.23
CA THR A 58 10.78 -7.66 -8.35
C THR A 58 10.10 -7.72 -6.98
N ALA A 59 9.86 -8.92 -6.46
CA ALA A 59 9.25 -9.09 -5.15
C ALA A 59 10.14 -8.47 -4.07
N ASP A 60 9.55 -7.68 -3.17
CA ASP A 60 10.29 -7.07 -2.07
C ASP A 60 10.72 -8.14 -1.06
N SER A 61 11.99 -8.13 -0.68
CA SER A 61 12.52 -8.97 0.41
C SER A 61 12.48 -8.16 1.71
N CYS A 62 11.45 -8.37 2.53
CA CYS A 62 11.26 -7.67 3.81
C CYS A 62 11.57 -8.59 5.00
N THR A 63 12.78 -8.50 5.53
CA THR A 63 13.31 -9.48 6.50
C THR A 63 13.42 -8.95 7.93
N GLN A 64 13.69 -7.65 8.10
CA GLN A 64 13.97 -7.07 9.41
C GLN A 64 12.82 -6.19 9.88
N ASN A 65 12.33 -6.42 11.09
CA ASN A 65 11.30 -5.56 11.70
C ASN A 65 11.93 -4.30 12.31
N TRP A 66 11.15 -3.23 12.39
CA TRP A 66 11.47 -2.03 13.16
C TRP A 66 10.24 -1.52 13.91
N SER A 67 10.50 -0.76 14.97
CA SER A 67 9.49 -0.04 15.74
C SER A 67 10.11 1.19 16.37
N VAL A 68 9.38 2.29 16.35
CA VAL A 68 9.75 3.54 17.03
C VAL A 68 8.51 4.10 17.73
N SER A 69 8.71 4.78 18.85
CA SER A 69 7.62 5.43 19.58
C SER A 69 8.07 6.80 20.08
N SER A 70 7.10 7.69 20.29
CA SER A 70 7.31 8.98 20.96
C SER A 70 6.09 9.30 21.82
N ALA A 71 6.06 10.50 22.42
CA ALA A 71 4.91 10.97 23.16
C ALA A 71 3.63 11.10 22.31
N GLN A 72 3.75 11.35 21.00
CA GLN A 72 2.61 11.59 20.08
C GLN A 72 1.98 10.28 19.56
N GLY A 73 2.75 9.20 19.49
CA GLY A 73 2.31 7.99 18.81
C GLY A 73 3.36 6.89 18.74
N TYR A 74 3.14 5.96 17.83
CA TYR A 74 4.11 4.91 17.53
C TYR A 74 4.04 4.53 16.05
N ALA A 75 5.11 3.91 15.57
CA ALA A 75 5.17 3.36 14.24
C ALA A 75 5.97 2.05 14.25
N ASN A 76 5.59 1.12 13.39
CA ASN A 76 6.28 -0.16 13.24
C ASN A 76 6.12 -0.70 11.82
N GLY A 77 7.04 -1.58 11.44
CA GLY A 77 7.03 -2.13 10.09
C GLY A 77 8.25 -2.98 9.78
N LYS A 78 8.62 -3.01 8.49
CA LYS A 78 9.74 -3.79 7.97
C LYS A 78 10.70 -2.97 7.12
N TRP A 79 11.98 -3.34 7.21
CA TRP A 79 13.00 -2.99 6.24
C TRP A 79 12.95 -3.97 5.09
N CYS A 80 13.02 -3.46 3.87
CA CYS A 80 12.98 -4.25 2.65
C CYS A 80 14.18 -3.93 1.75
N ASN A 81 14.58 -4.90 0.92
CA ASN A 81 15.56 -4.74 -0.16
C ASN A 81 16.90 -4.14 0.32
N ARG A 82 17.52 -4.75 1.34
CA ARG A 82 18.78 -4.28 1.95
C ARG A 82 18.71 -2.80 2.40
N ASN A 83 17.63 -2.45 3.09
CA ASN A 83 17.36 -1.11 3.64
C ASN A 83 17.20 -0.01 2.58
N THR A 84 16.88 -0.35 1.33
CA THR A 84 16.52 0.65 0.30
C THR A 84 15.03 0.98 0.32
N LYS A 85 14.22 0.19 1.02
CA LYS A 85 12.79 0.41 1.20
C LYS A 85 12.38 0.20 2.66
N VAL A 86 11.49 1.05 3.15
CA VAL A 86 10.87 0.94 4.48
C VAL A 86 9.37 0.90 4.32
N THR A 87 8.73 -0.11 4.88
CA THR A 87 7.28 -0.22 4.93
C THR A 87 6.80 -0.30 6.37
N GLY A 88 5.59 0.16 6.65
CA GLY A 88 5.00 0.08 7.98
C GLY A 88 3.72 0.90 8.10
N THR A 89 3.35 1.21 9.33
CA THR A 89 2.24 2.09 9.67
C THR A 89 2.66 3.01 10.82
N VAL A 90 2.25 4.26 10.75
CA VAL A 90 2.36 5.24 11.85
C VAL A 90 0.97 5.51 12.42
N HIS A 91 0.88 5.63 13.73
CA HIS A 91 -0.37 5.81 14.47
C HIS A 91 -0.30 7.08 15.32
N ASP A 92 -1.31 7.93 15.21
CA ASP A 92 -1.53 9.03 16.13
C ASP A 92 -2.34 8.55 17.35
N THR A 93 -1.80 8.74 18.55
CA THR A 93 -2.43 8.31 19.80
C THR A 93 -2.84 9.47 20.69
N LYS A 94 -2.51 10.71 20.32
CA LYS A 94 -2.72 11.89 21.16
C LYS A 94 -3.63 12.89 20.47
N SER A 95 -4.46 13.57 21.27
CA SER A 95 -5.32 14.66 20.79
C SER A 95 -4.69 15.99 21.18
N ASP A 96 -3.44 16.20 20.77
CA ASP A 96 -2.61 17.36 21.11
C ASP A 96 -2.36 18.32 19.94
N GLY A 97 -3.08 18.13 18.82
CA GLY A 97 -2.90 18.93 17.59
C GLY A 97 -1.57 18.64 16.88
N ARG A 98 -1.03 17.42 17.03
CA ARG A 98 0.19 17.00 16.37
C ARG A 98 -0.01 15.73 15.59
N CYS A 99 0.48 15.71 14.36
CA CYS A 99 0.35 14.59 13.46
C CYS A 99 1.72 13.91 13.33
N PRO A 100 1.94 12.73 13.94
CA PRO A 100 3.19 12.01 13.83
C PRO A 100 3.41 11.45 12.42
N PHE A 101 4.67 11.40 12.00
CA PHE A 101 5.13 10.76 10.77
C PHE A 101 6.48 10.09 10.97
N VAL A 102 6.89 9.25 10.02
CA VAL A 102 8.19 8.56 10.06
C VAL A 102 9.16 9.21 9.08
N ARG A 103 10.34 9.55 9.59
CA ARG A 103 11.48 10.03 8.80
C ARG A 103 12.53 8.93 8.66
N GLY A 104 12.82 8.53 7.44
CA GLY A 104 13.93 7.64 7.09
C GLY A 104 15.20 8.45 6.81
N LEU A 105 16.25 8.22 7.59
CA LEU A 105 17.55 8.88 7.41
C LEU A 105 18.43 8.09 6.45
N LEU A 106 18.97 8.77 5.45
CA LEU A 106 19.78 8.17 4.38
C LEU A 106 21.25 8.08 4.77
N ASN A 107 21.91 7.01 4.34
CA ASN A 107 23.36 6.92 4.35
C ASN A 107 23.96 8.02 3.47
N GLY A 108 24.94 8.75 4.02
CA GLY A 108 25.51 9.93 3.36
C GLY A 108 24.63 11.18 3.43
N GLY A 109 23.69 11.24 4.37
CA GLY A 109 22.89 12.43 4.66
C GLY A 109 21.61 12.56 3.86
N GLY A 110 20.72 13.44 4.34
CA GLY A 110 19.37 13.64 3.82
C GLY A 110 18.34 12.71 4.46
N HIS A 111 17.08 12.86 4.04
CA HIS A 111 15.97 12.09 4.57
C HIS A 111 14.83 11.92 3.57
N VAL A 112 13.95 10.96 3.85
CA VAL A 112 12.66 10.78 3.17
C VAL A 112 11.59 10.64 4.25
N ASP A 113 10.50 11.39 4.12
CA ASP A 113 9.41 11.41 5.09
C ASP A 113 8.21 10.62 4.58
N SER A 114 7.46 10.01 5.50
CA SER A 114 6.15 9.41 5.20
C SER A 114 5.05 10.46 5.26
N ASP A 115 3.86 10.05 4.83
CA ASP A 115 2.63 10.75 5.20
C ASP A 115 2.48 10.79 6.74
N TRP A 116 1.80 11.82 7.22
CA TRP A 116 1.49 12.00 8.64
C TRP A 116 0.18 11.32 8.99
N ALA A 117 0.11 10.75 10.19
CA ALA A 117 -1.14 10.25 10.77
C ALA A 117 -1.77 11.32 11.64
N GLY A 118 -3.07 11.57 11.46
CA GLY A 118 -3.86 12.42 12.32
C GLY A 118 -5.22 12.76 11.70
N PRO A 119 -6.25 13.05 12.51
CA PRO A 119 -6.20 13.31 13.96
C PRO A 119 -6.09 12.04 14.83
N LYS A 120 -6.10 12.20 16.15
CA LYS A 120 -6.01 11.11 17.14
C LYS A 120 -6.82 9.87 16.73
N GLY A 121 -6.17 8.72 16.77
CA GLY A 121 -6.77 7.42 16.45
C GLY A 121 -6.66 7.06 14.96
N ASP A 122 -6.20 7.99 14.12
CA ASP A 122 -5.90 7.70 12.72
C ASP A 122 -4.52 7.06 12.56
N SER A 123 -4.31 6.48 11.38
CA SER A 123 -3.06 5.85 10.99
C SER A 123 -2.76 6.09 9.53
N SER A 124 -1.47 6.12 9.18
CA SER A 124 -1.04 6.30 7.79
C SER A 124 0.04 5.30 7.40
N PRO A 125 0.03 4.84 6.13
CA PRO A 125 1.02 3.89 5.66
C PRO A 125 2.40 4.57 5.56
N VAL A 126 3.42 3.87 6.06
CA VAL A 126 4.82 4.25 5.83
C VAL A 126 5.31 3.52 4.58
N ARG A 127 5.73 4.28 3.56
CA ARG A 127 6.29 3.76 2.31
C ARG A 127 7.46 4.63 1.85
N LEU A 128 8.64 4.37 2.42
CA LEU A 128 9.84 5.14 2.10
C LEU A 128 10.70 4.39 1.10
N TYR A 129 11.20 5.10 0.10
CA TYR A 129 12.13 4.59 -0.90
C TYR A 129 13.39 5.44 -0.87
N ALA A 130 14.55 4.79 -0.68
CA ALA A 130 15.82 5.48 -0.78
C ALA A 130 16.06 5.84 -2.25
N PRO A 131 16.57 7.06 -2.55
CA PRO A 131 17.02 7.41 -3.88
C PRO A 131 18.09 6.43 -4.39
N GLY A 132 18.26 6.35 -5.72
CA GLY A 132 19.22 5.44 -6.34
C GLY A 132 20.63 5.50 -5.73
N GLY A 133 21.20 4.34 -5.41
CA GLY A 133 22.52 4.23 -4.80
C GLY A 133 22.58 4.58 -3.30
N LYS A 134 21.46 4.97 -2.67
CA LYS A 134 21.37 5.22 -1.22
C LYS A 134 20.60 4.10 -0.53
N SER A 135 20.78 4.04 0.78
CA SER A 135 20.00 3.19 1.68
C SER A 135 19.72 3.94 2.98
N PHE A 136 18.72 3.50 3.71
CA PHE A 136 18.43 4.00 5.04
C PHE A 136 19.34 3.34 6.07
N HIS A 137 19.70 4.09 7.12
CA HIS A 137 20.39 3.54 8.30
C HIS A 137 19.56 3.66 9.57
N LYS A 138 18.52 4.51 9.58
CA LYS A 138 17.67 4.74 10.74
C LYS A 138 16.30 5.24 10.30
N VAL A 139 15.27 4.87 11.07
CA VAL A 139 13.98 5.56 11.07
C VAL A 139 13.80 6.26 12.41
N GLN A 140 13.10 7.39 12.40
CA GLN A 140 12.74 8.11 13.61
C GLN A 140 11.34 8.69 13.47
N MET A 141 10.67 8.85 14.61
CA MET A 141 9.36 9.48 14.65
C MET A 141 9.53 11.00 14.74
N MET A 142 8.77 11.72 13.92
CA MET A 142 8.70 13.17 13.88
C MET A 142 7.23 13.58 14.00
N TYR A 143 6.94 14.87 14.10
CA TYR A 143 5.58 15.39 14.09
C TYR A 143 5.52 16.77 13.43
N ILE A 144 4.35 17.11 12.92
CA ILE A 144 3.95 18.47 12.54
C ILE A 144 2.77 18.92 13.40
N ASN A 145 2.45 20.21 13.37
CA ASN A 145 1.18 20.69 13.90
C ASN A 145 0.07 20.48 12.88
N CYS A 146 -1.07 20.05 13.38
CA CYS A 146 -2.34 19.92 12.69
C CYS A 146 -3.45 20.35 13.67
#